data_AF-A0A1S9ZS00-F1
#
_entry.id   AF-A0A1S9ZS00-F1
#
_cell.length_a   1.000
_cell.length_b   1.000
_cell.length_c   1.000
_cell.angle_alpha   90.00
_cell.angle_beta   90.00
_cell.angle_gamma   90.00
#
_symmetry.space_group_name_H-M   'P 1'
#
loop_
_entity.id
_entity.type
_entity.pdbx_description
1 polymer ?
#
loop_
_entity_poly.entity_id
_entity_poly.type
_entity_poly.pdbx_seq_one_letter_code
_entity_poly.pdbx_strand_id
1 'polypeptide(L)'
;MRTKNAIIGFGKAGKTLAAALAAQGESVVLLEKSAQMYGGTCINIGCIPSKKLIEAGKTQDFASAMQEKNSLITALRAANFQKLDDLSNVQVLTAQASFIDEHTLLASFADGSTQTIHAERIFINTGTTPRKLAMTGADLPCVYDSTQLLAQDERPDSLVIVGAGFIALEFAFMFAAFGTQVTLLERGEFLPNEDDIVRETLQSMLAKHKINVLTNCETQAIIDTGEQNGKMSAIVQTSQGEITTSAVLIAAGRVPNTSELNLENAGVQTDERGYVLTDGKLHAQNQQGAIAHIWALGDVAGSPQFTYISLDDYRIVRDELLGDVANGTRTKNDRTPFATCVFTNPPLAHIGKKAKDASADEVVLSLPASAIVKAKVLKQTDGVLQAVVNRTTGQITGVTLLCAESHELINLFKLAMDHGIPASYFKHQIFTHPTIAEGLNDLFAQF
;
A
#
# COMPACT_ATOMS: atom_id res chain seq x y z
N MET A 1 17.75 27.45 -11.93
CA MET A 1 18.85 26.97 -11.07
C MET A 1 19.44 25.68 -11.65
N ARG A 2 20.62 25.26 -11.19
CA ARG A 2 21.26 24.00 -11.59
C ARG A 2 21.46 23.11 -10.35
N THR A 3 21.27 21.82 -10.52
CA THR A 3 21.53 20.79 -9.48
C THR A 3 22.08 19.53 -10.14
N LYS A 4 22.83 18.73 -9.41
CA LYS A 4 23.19 17.38 -9.82
C LYS A 4 21.97 16.46 -9.85
N ASN A 5 21.09 16.56 -8.86
CA ASN A 5 19.96 15.65 -8.69
C ASN A 5 18.65 16.42 -8.53
N ALA A 6 17.64 16.05 -9.32
CA ALA A 6 16.25 16.48 -9.10
C ALA A 6 15.37 15.26 -8.82
N ILE A 7 14.59 15.32 -7.74
CA ILE A 7 13.68 14.26 -7.31
C ILE A 7 12.26 14.82 -7.33
N ILE A 8 11.35 14.18 -8.05
CA ILE A 8 9.96 14.62 -8.18
C ILE A 8 9.07 13.74 -7.29
N GLY A 9 8.66 14.30 -6.15
CA GLY A 9 7.78 13.68 -5.17
C GLY A 9 8.48 13.28 -3.88
N PHE A 10 7.83 13.54 -2.74
CA PHE A 10 8.31 13.19 -1.39
C PHE A 10 7.99 11.72 -1.02
N GLY A 11 7.91 10.83 -2.01
CA GLY A 11 7.65 9.41 -1.80
C GLY A 11 8.77 8.69 -1.05
N LYS A 12 8.55 7.41 -0.71
CA LYS A 12 9.49 6.64 0.13
C LYS A 12 10.86 6.51 -0.53
N ALA A 13 10.91 6.15 -1.82
CA ALA A 13 12.17 6.07 -2.56
C ALA A 13 12.85 7.44 -2.64
N GLY A 14 12.12 8.46 -3.10
CA GLY A 14 12.63 9.80 -3.36
C GLY A 14 13.24 10.45 -2.13
N LYS A 15 12.53 10.48 -1.00
CA LYS A 15 13.08 11.09 0.23
C LYS A 15 14.29 10.34 0.80
N THR A 16 14.32 9.02 0.62
CA THR A 16 15.46 8.21 1.10
C THR A 16 16.67 8.41 0.19
N LEU A 17 16.45 8.49 -1.12
CA LEU A 17 17.49 8.79 -2.11
C LEU A 17 18.06 10.19 -1.95
N ALA A 18 17.21 11.20 -1.71
CA ALA A 18 17.62 12.58 -1.45
C ALA A 18 18.65 12.65 -0.32
N ALA A 19 18.33 12.05 0.82
CA ALA A 19 19.24 12.01 1.98
C ALA A 19 20.54 11.25 1.67
N ALA A 20 20.47 10.14 0.92
CA ALA A 20 21.65 9.33 0.59
C ALA A 20 22.61 10.05 -0.37
N LEU A 21 22.08 10.70 -1.41
CA LEU A 21 22.88 11.51 -2.35
C LEU A 21 23.47 12.73 -1.65
N ALA A 22 22.70 13.36 -0.76
CA ALA A 22 23.18 14.47 0.05
C ALA A 22 24.32 14.06 0.99
N ALA A 23 24.26 12.86 1.58
CA ALA A 23 25.34 12.33 2.41
C ALA A 23 26.66 12.10 1.62
N GLN A 24 26.59 12.01 0.29
CA GLN A 24 27.75 11.96 -0.61
C GLN A 24 28.21 13.35 -1.08
N GLY A 25 27.68 14.42 -0.48
CA GLY A 25 28.03 15.80 -0.81
C GLY A 25 27.39 16.32 -2.10
N GLU A 26 26.47 15.57 -2.71
CA GLU A 26 25.84 15.98 -3.96
C GLU A 26 24.70 16.99 -3.72
N SER A 27 24.52 17.94 -4.63
CA SER A 27 23.37 18.85 -4.56
C SER A 27 22.08 18.12 -4.98
N VAL A 28 21.01 18.32 -4.22
CA VAL A 28 19.70 17.72 -4.49
C VAL A 28 18.62 18.79 -4.43
N VAL A 29 17.71 18.78 -5.41
CA VAL A 29 16.44 19.50 -5.34
C VAL A 29 15.32 18.46 -5.28
N LEU A 30 14.52 18.48 -4.22
CA LEU A 30 13.33 17.65 -4.11
C LEU A 30 12.09 18.52 -4.33
N LEU A 31 11.30 18.22 -5.36
CA LEU A 31 10.05 18.89 -5.65
C LEU A 31 8.88 18.11 -5.07
N GLU A 32 8.07 18.74 -4.22
CA GLU A 32 6.84 18.17 -3.70
C GLU A 32 5.68 19.12 -3.97
N LYS A 33 4.62 18.61 -4.63
CA LYS A 33 3.47 19.41 -5.04
C LYS A 33 2.73 20.04 -3.86
N SER A 34 2.69 19.35 -2.71
CA SER A 34 1.91 19.81 -1.56
C SER A 34 2.68 19.72 -0.25
N ALA A 35 2.70 20.83 0.51
CA ALA A 35 3.23 20.83 1.88
C ALA A 35 2.49 19.84 2.81
N GLN A 36 1.23 19.48 2.49
CA GLN A 36 0.47 18.47 3.23
C GLN A 36 0.94 17.03 2.93
N MET A 37 1.85 16.85 1.97
CA MET A 37 2.37 15.57 1.51
C MET A 37 3.85 15.36 1.84
N TYR A 38 4.48 16.20 2.66
CA TYR A 38 5.83 15.92 3.13
C TYR A 38 5.91 14.56 3.82
N GLY A 39 6.86 13.74 3.37
CA GLY A 39 6.99 12.32 3.73
C GLY A 39 6.21 11.34 2.86
N GLY A 40 5.36 11.83 1.94
CA GLY A 40 4.65 11.06 0.91
C GLY A 40 3.35 10.39 1.38
N THR A 41 2.75 9.61 0.49
CA THR A 41 1.46 8.91 0.69
C THR A 41 1.41 8.09 1.98
N CYS A 42 2.45 7.29 2.26
CA CYS A 42 2.50 6.40 3.42
C CYS A 42 2.26 7.13 4.75
N ILE A 43 2.87 8.33 4.90
CA ILE A 43 2.78 9.14 6.11
C ILE A 43 1.42 9.84 6.20
N ASN A 44 0.92 10.39 5.10
CA ASN A 44 -0.16 11.37 5.16
C ASN A 44 -1.55 10.79 4.93
N ILE A 45 -1.70 9.86 3.99
CA ILE A 45 -3.00 9.43 3.45
C ILE A 45 -3.11 7.91 3.23
N GLY A 46 -2.09 7.16 3.65
CA GLY A 46 -1.97 5.72 3.42
C GLY A 46 -1.78 4.93 4.71
N CYS A 47 -0.62 4.30 4.84
CA CYS A 47 -0.35 3.30 5.88
C CYS A 47 -0.50 3.85 7.31
N ILE A 48 0.19 4.95 7.65
CA ILE A 48 0.19 5.44 9.03
C ILE A 48 -1.21 5.88 9.50
N PRO A 49 -1.97 6.72 8.78
CA PRO A 49 -3.28 7.14 9.26
C PRO A 49 -4.26 5.97 9.35
N SER A 50 -4.30 5.08 8.35
CA SER A 50 -5.20 3.91 8.37
C SER A 50 -4.88 2.97 9.52
N LYS A 51 -3.60 2.63 9.75
CA LYS A 51 -3.21 1.68 10.81
C LYS A 51 -3.43 2.28 12.20
N LYS A 52 -3.21 3.60 12.36
CA LYS A 52 -3.54 4.30 13.60
C LYS A 52 -5.04 4.22 13.91
N LEU A 53 -5.91 4.40 12.92
CA LEU A 53 -7.35 4.31 13.10
C LEU A 53 -7.85 2.87 13.31
N ILE A 54 -7.28 1.88 12.62
CA ILE A 54 -7.59 0.45 12.84
C ILE A 54 -7.30 0.06 14.29
N GLU A 55 -6.19 0.54 14.85
CA GLU A 55 -5.86 0.28 16.25
C GLU A 55 -6.78 1.06 17.21
N ALA A 56 -6.97 2.35 16.97
CA ALA A 56 -7.79 3.19 17.83
C ALA A 56 -9.26 2.75 17.89
N GLY A 57 -9.83 2.27 16.78
CA GLY A 57 -11.21 1.79 16.70
C GLY A 57 -11.52 0.58 17.60
N LYS A 58 -10.49 -0.08 18.15
CA LYS A 58 -10.68 -1.15 19.13
C LYS A 58 -11.08 -0.64 20.52
N THR A 59 -10.70 0.60 20.86
CA THR A 59 -10.80 1.10 22.25
C THR A 59 -11.24 2.55 22.40
N GLN A 60 -11.27 3.33 21.32
CA GLN A 60 -11.55 4.77 21.33
C GLN A 60 -12.80 5.11 20.51
N ASP A 61 -13.43 6.25 20.83
CA ASP A 61 -14.43 6.85 19.94
C ASP A 61 -13.75 7.47 18.70
N PHE A 62 -14.53 7.69 17.65
CA PHE A 62 -14.02 8.16 16.36
C PHE A 62 -13.37 9.55 16.43
N ALA A 63 -13.94 10.49 17.18
CA ALA A 63 -13.44 11.86 17.24
C ALA A 63 -12.07 11.91 17.93
N SER A 64 -11.93 11.22 19.07
CA SER A 64 -10.65 11.09 19.77
C SER A 64 -9.59 10.41 18.89
N ALA A 65 -9.96 9.32 18.21
CA ALA A 65 -9.07 8.61 17.30
C ALA A 65 -8.58 9.49 16.13
N MET A 66 -9.48 10.28 15.55
CA MET A 66 -9.17 11.22 14.47
C MET A 66 -8.22 12.32 14.94
N GLN A 67 -8.43 12.87 16.14
CA GLN A 67 -7.54 13.88 16.72
C GLN A 67 -6.12 13.32 16.96
N GLU A 68 -6.01 12.12 17.54
CA GLU A 68 -4.71 11.47 17.75
C GLU A 68 -4.01 11.17 16.42
N LYS A 69 -4.75 10.66 15.43
CA LYS A 69 -4.24 10.42 14.07
C LYS A 69 -3.72 11.73 13.47
N ASN A 70 -4.51 12.80 13.48
CA ASN A 70 -4.13 14.10 12.90
C ASN A 70 -2.88 14.68 13.57
N SER A 71 -2.78 14.55 14.90
CA SER A 71 -1.61 14.98 15.67
C SER A 71 -0.36 14.20 15.25
N LEU A 72 -0.47 12.87 15.15
CA LEU A 72 0.62 12.00 14.70
C LEU A 72 1.07 12.33 13.27
N ILE A 73 0.13 12.48 12.34
CA ILE A 73 0.46 12.79 10.94
C ILE A 73 1.14 14.15 10.84
N THR A 74 0.65 15.16 11.56
CA THR A 74 1.27 16.50 11.60
C THR A 74 2.72 16.43 12.09
N ALA A 75 2.98 15.72 13.20
CA ALA A 75 4.32 15.55 13.72
C ALA A 75 5.24 14.80 12.75
N LEU A 76 4.77 13.69 12.17
CA LEU A 76 5.56 12.91 11.23
C LEU A 76 5.86 13.67 9.94
N ARG A 77 4.89 14.45 9.44
CA ARG A 77 5.07 15.31 8.26
C ARG A 77 6.15 16.36 8.50
N ALA A 78 6.07 17.09 9.61
CA ALA A 78 7.08 18.06 10.00
C ALA A 78 8.47 17.41 10.13
N ALA A 79 8.55 16.27 10.81
CA ALA A 79 9.80 15.53 10.97
C ALA A 79 10.38 15.01 9.65
N ASN A 80 9.54 14.63 8.67
CA ASN A 80 10.03 14.22 7.35
C ASN A 80 10.56 15.41 6.53
N PHE A 81 9.90 16.56 6.62
CA PHE A 81 10.37 17.80 6.00
C PHE A 81 11.72 18.24 6.59
N GLN A 82 11.80 18.40 7.91
CA GLN A 82 13.01 18.83 8.63
C GLN A 82 14.22 17.94 8.33
N LYS A 83 14.04 16.62 8.27
CA LYS A 83 15.12 15.67 7.93
C LYS A 83 15.84 15.97 6.61
N LEU A 84 15.16 16.58 5.65
CA LEU A 84 15.77 16.98 4.38
C LEU A 84 16.14 18.46 4.38
N ASP A 85 15.32 19.32 4.96
CA ASP A 85 15.55 20.77 5.03
C ASP A 85 16.79 21.14 5.87
N ASP A 86 17.13 20.32 6.88
CA ASP A 86 18.34 20.48 7.70
C ASP A 86 19.65 20.15 6.95
N LEU A 87 19.57 19.57 5.75
CA LEU A 87 20.74 19.20 4.94
C LEU A 87 21.13 20.36 4.02
N SER A 88 22.32 20.94 4.24
CA SER A 88 22.77 22.16 3.52
C SER A 88 22.87 22.04 2.00
N ASN A 89 22.93 20.83 1.46
CA ASN A 89 22.99 20.52 0.04
C ASN A 89 21.68 19.95 -0.54
N VAL A 90 20.59 19.97 0.25
CA VAL A 90 19.25 19.63 -0.21
C VAL A 90 18.39 20.88 -0.19
N GLN A 91 17.63 21.10 -1.26
CA GLN A 91 16.58 22.11 -1.30
C GLN A 91 15.24 21.43 -1.54
N VAL A 92 14.31 21.55 -0.60
CA VAL A 92 12.93 21.08 -0.77
C VAL A 92 12.09 22.24 -1.33
N LEU A 93 11.51 22.06 -2.49
CA LEU A 93 10.62 23.03 -3.13
C LEU A 93 9.18 22.53 -3.06
N THR A 94 8.29 23.35 -2.49
CA THR A 94 6.84 23.12 -2.55
C THR A 94 6.30 23.61 -3.89
N ALA A 95 6.45 22.79 -4.92
CA ALA A 95 6.08 23.14 -6.28
C ALA A 95 5.64 21.91 -7.07
N GLN A 96 4.73 22.12 -8.01
CA GLN A 96 4.42 21.12 -9.03
C GLN A 96 5.54 21.11 -10.07
N ALA A 97 6.08 19.92 -10.37
CA ALA A 97 7.12 19.76 -11.38
C ALA A 97 6.51 19.30 -12.71
N SER A 98 7.06 19.78 -13.83
CA SER A 98 6.83 19.22 -15.17
C SER A 98 8.09 19.33 -16.02
N PHE A 99 8.26 18.46 -17.01
CA PHE A 99 9.40 18.47 -17.91
C PHE A 99 9.25 19.58 -18.97
N ILE A 100 10.31 20.34 -19.16
CA ILE A 100 10.51 21.26 -20.31
C ILE A 100 11.28 20.54 -21.41
N ASP A 101 12.29 19.77 -21.03
CA ASP A 101 13.11 18.90 -21.88
C ASP A 101 13.69 17.75 -21.04
N GLU A 102 14.57 16.93 -21.61
CA GLU A 102 15.20 15.77 -20.95
C GLU A 102 16.06 16.07 -19.71
N HIS A 103 16.50 17.32 -19.51
CA HIS A 103 17.35 17.73 -18.39
C HIS A 103 16.74 18.85 -17.54
N THR A 104 15.60 19.40 -17.96
CA THR A 104 15.06 20.62 -17.39
C THR A 104 13.63 20.44 -16.92
N LEU A 105 13.40 20.77 -15.65
CA LEU A 105 12.09 20.80 -15.02
C LEU A 105 11.61 22.25 -14.83
N LEU A 106 10.31 22.46 -14.97
CA LEU A 106 9.61 23.65 -14.50
C LEU A 106 9.02 23.36 -13.11
N ALA A 107 9.40 24.16 -12.11
CA ALA A 107 8.74 24.20 -10.81
C ALA A 107 7.68 25.31 -10.82
N SER A 108 6.42 24.94 -10.68
CA SER A 108 5.28 25.87 -10.59
C SER A 108 4.81 25.96 -9.14
N PHE A 109 4.91 27.16 -8.56
CA PHE A 109 4.55 27.44 -7.17
C PHE A 109 3.08 27.86 -7.03
N ALA A 110 2.55 27.75 -5.81
CA ALA A 110 1.16 28.09 -5.51
C ALA A 110 0.82 29.58 -5.71
N ASP A 111 1.82 30.48 -5.66
CA ASP A 111 1.66 31.92 -5.91
C ASP A 111 1.67 32.28 -7.41
N GLY A 112 1.74 31.27 -8.29
CA GLY A 112 1.80 31.45 -9.74
C GLY A 112 3.19 31.76 -10.28
N SER A 113 4.20 31.91 -9.42
CA SER A 113 5.59 32.03 -9.85
C SER A 113 6.09 30.69 -10.39
N THR A 114 7.12 30.75 -11.25
CA THR A 114 7.77 29.57 -11.79
C THR A 114 9.28 29.68 -11.70
N GLN A 115 9.94 28.52 -11.63
CA GLN A 115 11.39 28.43 -11.64
C GLN A 115 11.85 27.23 -12.46
N THR A 116 12.78 27.47 -13.39
CA THR A 116 13.43 26.40 -14.15
C THR A 116 14.55 25.74 -13.35
N ILE A 117 14.62 24.42 -13.36
CA ILE A 117 15.63 23.60 -12.70
C ILE A 117 16.27 22.68 -13.73
N HIS A 118 17.55 22.91 -14.03
CA HIS A 118 18.35 22.00 -14.84
C HIS A 118 19.02 20.97 -13.92
N ALA A 119 18.89 19.69 -14.24
CA ALA A 119 19.41 18.57 -13.44
C ALA A 119 20.25 17.60 -14.28
N GLU A 120 21.38 17.15 -13.72
CA GLU A 120 22.18 16.09 -14.36
C GLU A 120 21.47 14.73 -14.29
N ARG A 121 20.75 14.45 -13.19
CA ARG A 121 19.95 13.24 -12.96
C ARG A 121 18.56 13.58 -12.45
N ILE A 122 17.54 12.89 -12.94
CA ILE A 122 16.14 13.11 -12.57
C ILE A 122 15.51 11.79 -12.07
N PHE A 123 14.80 11.86 -10.95
CA PHE A 123 14.14 10.71 -10.33
C PHE A 123 12.64 10.98 -10.16
N ILE A 124 11.80 10.29 -10.93
CA ILE A 124 10.34 10.39 -10.87
C ILE A 124 9.82 9.49 -9.74
N ASN A 125 9.20 10.07 -8.72
CA ASN A 125 8.63 9.36 -7.58
C ASN A 125 7.27 9.94 -7.14
N THR A 126 6.43 10.28 -8.12
CA THR A 126 5.13 10.95 -7.93
C THR A 126 4.02 10.04 -7.40
N GLY A 127 4.27 8.73 -7.31
CA GLY A 127 3.32 7.75 -6.77
C GLY A 127 2.04 7.62 -7.59
N THR A 128 0.94 7.31 -6.91
CA THR A 128 -0.38 7.10 -7.51
C THR A 128 -1.47 7.81 -6.71
N THR A 129 -2.63 8.04 -7.33
CA THR A 129 -3.85 8.54 -6.68
C THR A 129 -5.00 7.54 -6.82
N PRO A 130 -6.02 7.52 -5.94
CA PRO A 130 -7.20 6.68 -6.13
C PRO A 130 -7.87 6.89 -7.48
N ARG A 131 -8.31 5.81 -8.11
CA ARG A 131 -9.05 5.86 -9.36
C ARG A 131 -10.45 6.42 -9.10
N LYS A 132 -10.83 7.46 -9.85
CA LYS A 132 -12.23 7.87 -9.96
C LYS A 132 -12.99 6.92 -10.88
N LEU A 133 -14.21 6.54 -10.50
CA LEU A 133 -15.10 5.79 -11.38
C LEU A 133 -15.80 6.74 -12.34
N ALA A 134 -15.82 6.40 -13.63
CA ALA A 134 -16.59 7.11 -14.63
C ALA A 134 -18.05 6.64 -14.59
N MET A 135 -18.79 7.07 -13.56
CA MET A 135 -20.19 6.73 -13.37
C MET A 135 -20.99 7.90 -12.80
N THR A 136 -22.30 7.91 -13.03
CA THR A 136 -23.20 8.93 -12.48
C THR A 136 -23.11 8.98 -10.96
N GLY A 137 -22.86 10.18 -10.43
CA GLY A 137 -22.78 10.44 -9.00
C GLY A 137 -21.43 10.18 -8.34
N ALA A 138 -20.40 9.80 -9.10
CA ALA A 138 -19.07 9.53 -8.54
C ALA A 138 -18.37 10.73 -7.89
N ASP A 139 -18.79 11.96 -8.23
CA ASP A 139 -18.24 13.21 -7.67
C ASP A 139 -19.19 13.86 -6.63
N LEU A 140 -20.21 13.13 -6.15
CA LEU A 140 -21.09 13.65 -5.10
C LEU A 140 -20.32 13.88 -3.79
N PRO A 141 -20.71 14.86 -2.96
CA PRO A 141 -19.95 15.19 -1.75
C PRO A 141 -19.86 14.05 -0.72
N CYS A 142 -20.81 13.11 -0.71
CA CYS A 142 -20.82 11.92 0.15
C CYS A 142 -20.03 10.72 -0.43
N VAL A 143 -19.43 10.90 -1.60
CA VAL A 143 -18.58 9.90 -2.27
C VAL A 143 -17.13 10.27 -2.05
N TYR A 144 -16.42 9.37 -1.39
CA TYR A 144 -15.06 9.58 -0.94
C TYR A 144 -14.12 8.60 -1.63
N ASP A 145 -12.89 9.05 -1.88
CA ASP A 145 -11.76 8.16 -1.98
C ASP A 145 -11.18 7.84 -0.58
N SER A 146 -10.12 7.01 -0.53
CA SER A 146 -9.46 6.64 0.72
C SER A 146 -8.88 7.85 1.48
N THR A 147 -8.45 8.89 0.76
CA THR A 147 -7.85 10.10 1.35
C THR A 147 -8.92 10.92 2.05
N GLN A 148 -10.01 11.19 1.32
CA GLN A 148 -11.11 12.01 1.82
C GLN A 148 -11.81 11.33 2.99
N LEU A 149 -11.99 10.01 2.95
CA LEU A 149 -12.65 9.29 4.04
C LEU A 149 -11.81 9.27 5.34
N LEU A 150 -10.47 9.25 5.24
CA LEU A 150 -9.56 9.37 6.39
C LEU A 150 -9.43 10.81 6.94
N ALA A 151 -10.12 11.76 6.32
CA ALA A 151 -10.14 13.18 6.68
C ALA A 151 -11.51 13.65 7.20
N GLN A 152 -12.49 12.76 7.33
CA GLN A 152 -13.81 13.12 7.86
C GLN A 152 -13.77 13.42 9.35
N ASP A 153 -14.39 14.52 9.75
CA ASP A 153 -14.50 14.90 11.17
C ASP A 153 -15.53 14.04 11.93
N GLU A 154 -16.58 13.62 11.22
CA GLU A 154 -17.66 12.80 11.76
C GLU A 154 -17.67 11.40 11.16
N ARG A 155 -18.05 10.44 12.01
CA ARG A 155 -18.25 9.05 11.60
C ARG A 155 -19.56 8.93 10.81
N PRO A 156 -19.56 8.31 9.61
CA PRO A 156 -20.81 8.01 8.90
C PRO A 156 -21.62 6.95 9.64
N ASP A 157 -22.95 7.08 9.65
CA ASP A 157 -23.84 6.07 10.27
C ASP A 157 -23.84 4.76 9.46
N SER A 158 -23.79 4.89 8.13
CA SER A 158 -23.66 3.79 7.17
C SER A 158 -22.66 4.13 6.06
N LEU A 159 -21.92 3.13 5.61
CA LEU A 159 -20.88 3.22 4.59
C LEU A 159 -21.06 2.08 3.58
N VAL A 160 -21.21 2.45 2.30
CA VAL A 160 -21.10 1.51 1.18
C VAL A 160 -19.69 1.61 0.61
N ILE A 161 -19.00 0.49 0.43
CA ILE A 161 -17.69 0.45 -0.19
C ILE A 161 -17.80 -0.25 -1.54
N VAL A 162 -17.45 0.46 -2.62
CA VAL A 162 -17.39 -0.09 -3.97
C VAL A 162 -16.04 -0.80 -4.17
N GLY A 163 -16.09 -2.12 -4.20
CA GLY A 163 -14.96 -3.06 -4.22
C GLY A 163 -14.85 -3.85 -2.91
N ALA A 164 -14.39 -5.10 -2.99
CA ALA A 164 -14.08 -5.95 -1.82
C ALA A 164 -12.62 -6.42 -1.79
N GLY A 165 -11.70 -5.65 -2.39
CA GLY A 165 -10.26 -5.87 -2.31
C GLY A 165 -9.66 -5.53 -0.96
N PHE A 166 -8.35 -5.68 -0.82
CA PHE A 166 -7.63 -5.53 0.45
C PHE A 166 -7.80 -4.16 1.13
N ILE A 167 -7.74 -3.06 0.39
CA ILE A 167 -7.98 -1.72 0.94
C ILE A 167 -9.44 -1.62 1.44
N ALA A 168 -10.41 -2.14 0.68
CA ALA A 168 -11.81 -2.13 1.09
C ALA A 168 -12.02 -2.89 2.40
N LEU A 169 -11.36 -4.05 2.58
CA LEU A 169 -11.44 -4.82 3.81
C LEU A 169 -10.85 -4.08 5.02
N GLU A 170 -9.71 -3.41 4.87
CA GLU A 170 -9.14 -2.58 5.95
C GLU A 170 -10.12 -1.48 6.38
N PHE A 171 -10.73 -0.77 5.43
CA PHE A 171 -11.74 0.25 5.72
C PHE A 171 -13.00 -0.35 6.32
N ALA A 172 -13.45 -1.51 5.84
CA ALA A 172 -14.64 -2.16 6.37
C ALA A 172 -14.49 -2.55 7.85
N PHE A 173 -13.41 -3.22 8.21
CA PHE A 173 -13.13 -3.56 9.62
C PHE A 173 -12.89 -2.31 10.47
N MET A 174 -12.21 -1.29 9.94
CA MET A 174 -11.96 -0.02 10.64
C MET A 174 -13.26 0.71 10.99
N PHE A 175 -14.13 0.95 10.00
CA PHE A 175 -15.38 1.68 10.22
C PHE A 175 -16.40 0.86 11.01
N ALA A 176 -16.45 -0.46 10.82
CA ALA A 176 -17.28 -1.33 11.65
C ALA A 176 -16.84 -1.30 13.12
N ALA A 177 -15.53 -1.24 13.40
CA ALA A 177 -15.02 -1.12 14.76
C ALA A 177 -15.45 0.20 15.44
N PHE A 178 -15.56 1.28 14.67
CA PHE A 178 -16.14 2.54 15.15
C PHE A 178 -17.68 2.56 15.22
N GLY A 179 -18.36 1.49 14.80
CA GLY A 179 -19.82 1.34 14.89
C GLY A 179 -20.60 1.77 13.64
N THR A 180 -19.94 2.01 12.51
CA THR A 180 -20.60 2.27 11.22
C THR A 180 -21.17 0.98 10.64
N GLN A 181 -22.37 1.03 10.06
CA GLN A 181 -22.92 -0.08 9.28
C GLN A 181 -22.24 -0.14 7.92
N VAL A 182 -21.55 -1.24 7.61
CA VAL A 182 -20.75 -1.33 6.38
C VAL A 182 -21.35 -2.36 5.41
N THR A 183 -21.43 -1.98 4.14
CA THR A 183 -21.75 -2.90 3.04
C THR A 183 -20.66 -2.83 1.97
N LEU A 184 -20.05 -3.97 1.65
CA LEU A 184 -19.12 -4.14 0.54
C LEU A 184 -19.86 -4.55 -0.73
N LEU A 185 -19.56 -3.92 -1.86
CA LEU A 185 -20.08 -4.28 -3.17
C LEU A 185 -18.93 -4.83 -4.03
N GLU A 186 -19.02 -6.09 -4.42
CA GLU A 186 -18.05 -6.73 -5.30
C GLU A 186 -18.73 -7.17 -6.59
N ARG A 187 -18.17 -6.74 -7.73
CA ARG A 187 -18.73 -7.03 -9.05
C ARG A 187 -18.60 -8.52 -9.39
N GLY A 188 -17.55 -9.19 -8.91
CA GLY A 188 -17.32 -10.61 -9.14
C GLY A 188 -17.44 -11.44 -7.88
N GLU A 189 -16.63 -12.49 -7.83
CA GLU A 189 -16.43 -13.31 -6.63
C GLU A 189 -15.63 -12.55 -5.58
N PHE A 190 -15.89 -12.85 -4.30
CA PHE A 190 -15.13 -12.28 -3.19
C PHE A 190 -13.70 -12.86 -3.19
N LEU A 191 -12.67 -12.02 -3.27
CA LEU A 191 -11.26 -12.41 -3.19
C LEU A 191 -10.89 -13.68 -3.99
N PRO A 192 -11.15 -13.77 -5.31
CA PRO A 192 -11.00 -15.00 -6.09
C PRO A 192 -9.56 -15.53 -6.13
N ASN A 193 -8.59 -14.65 -5.83
CA ASN A 193 -7.19 -14.99 -5.77
C ASN A 193 -6.77 -15.66 -4.45
N GLU A 194 -7.62 -15.69 -3.41
CA GLU A 194 -7.32 -16.35 -2.13
C GLU A 194 -7.81 -17.81 -2.08
N ASP A 195 -7.23 -18.59 -1.17
CA ASP A 195 -7.64 -19.97 -0.86
C ASP A 195 -9.05 -20.00 -0.26
N ASP A 196 -9.85 -21.01 -0.61
CA ASP A 196 -11.26 -21.13 -0.21
C ASP A 196 -11.46 -21.00 1.31
N ILE A 197 -10.64 -21.71 2.10
CA ILE A 197 -10.69 -21.64 3.57
C ILE A 197 -10.41 -20.23 4.11
N VAL A 198 -9.54 -19.45 3.45
CA VAL A 198 -9.23 -18.07 3.83
C VAL A 198 -10.42 -17.17 3.49
N ARG A 199 -11.04 -17.36 2.32
CA ARG A 199 -12.24 -16.62 1.91
C ARG A 199 -13.41 -16.86 2.86
N GLU A 200 -13.71 -18.12 3.15
CA GLU A 200 -14.78 -18.53 4.06
C GLU A 200 -14.56 -17.99 5.48
N THR A 201 -13.31 -18.04 5.95
CA THR A 201 -12.94 -17.49 7.27
C THR A 201 -13.14 -15.98 7.30
N LEU A 202 -12.70 -15.25 6.27
CA LEU A 202 -12.92 -13.80 6.16
C LEU A 202 -14.40 -13.44 6.05
N GLN A 203 -15.20 -14.19 5.28
CA GLN A 203 -16.65 -13.99 5.21
C GLN A 203 -17.32 -14.18 6.57
N SER A 204 -16.91 -15.22 7.31
CA SER A 204 -17.40 -15.47 8.67
C SER A 204 -17.02 -14.34 9.63
N MET A 205 -15.79 -13.82 9.52
CA MET A 205 -15.34 -12.65 10.28
C MET A 205 -16.16 -11.40 9.93
N LEU A 206 -16.36 -11.10 8.65
CA LEU A 206 -17.17 -9.97 8.20
C LEU A 206 -18.60 -10.07 8.76
N ALA A 207 -19.23 -11.24 8.68
CA ALA A 207 -20.56 -11.47 9.24
C ALA A 207 -20.61 -11.29 10.77
N LYS A 208 -19.61 -11.77 11.51
CA LYS A 208 -19.47 -11.57 12.96
C LYS A 208 -19.38 -10.09 13.34
N HIS A 209 -18.75 -9.28 12.48
CA HIS A 209 -18.65 -7.84 12.61
C HIS A 209 -19.84 -7.08 12.00
N LYS A 210 -20.88 -7.79 11.54
CA LYS A 210 -22.08 -7.24 10.88
C LYS A 210 -21.75 -6.39 9.64
N ILE A 211 -20.69 -6.77 8.94
CA ILE A 211 -20.32 -6.19 7.65
C ILE A 211 -20.99 -7.03 6.56
N ASN A 212 -21.84 -6.39 5.75
CA ASN A 212 -22.53 -7.04 4.65
C ASN A 212 -21.62 -7.12 3.43
N VAL A 213 -21.68 -8.22 2.67
CA VAL A 213 -20.94 -8.39 1.42
C VAL A 213 -21.90 -8.82 0.33
N LEU A 214 -22.00 -8.04 -0.74
CA LEU A 214 -22.78 -8.36 -1.93
C LEU A 214 -21.81 -8.65 -3.08
N THR A 215 -21.66 -9.93 -3.42
CA THR A 215 -20.88 -10.40 -4.57
C THR A 215 -21.75 -10.46 -5.83
N ASN A 216 -21.13 -10.50 -7.01
CA ASN A 216 -21.84 -10.43 -8.29
C ASN A 216 -22.76 -9.20 -8.38
N CYS A 217 -22.38 -8.11 -7.72
CA CYS A 217 -23.17 -6.91 -7.52
C CYS A 217 -22.46 -5.73 -8.19
N GLU A 218 -23.00 -5.28 -9.32
CA GLU A 218 -22.45 -4.16 -10.08
C GLU A 218 -23.05 -2.85 -9.59
N THR A 219 -22.21 -1.88 -9.26
CA THR A 219 -22.64 -0.51 -8.94
C THR A 219 -22.90 0.26 -10.22
N GLN A 220 -24.13 0.76 -10.41
CA GLN A 220 -24.58 1.39 -11.66
C GLN A 220 -24.61 2.92 -11.58
N ALA A 221 -25.08 3.46 -10.45
CA ALA A 221 -25.13 4.90 -10.21
C ALA A 221 -25.15 5.19 -8.70
N ILE A 222 -24.78 6.42 -8.35
CA ILE A 222 -24.97 6.97 -7.00
C ILE A 222 -25.86 8.19 -7.16
N ILE A 223 -26.97 8.24 -6.41
CA ILE A 223 -27.96 9.30 -6.50
C ILE A 223 -27.96 10.07 -5.19
N ASP A 224 -27.84 11.39 -5.29
CA ASP A 224 -27.99 12.29 -4.15
C ASP A 224 -29.45 12.31 -3.67
N THR A 225 -29.66 12.10 -2.38
CA THR A 225 -30.99 12.20 -1.75
C THR A 225 -31.17 13.47 -0.93
N GLY A 226 -30.18 14.37 -0.98
CA GLY A 226 -30.10 15.58 -0.18
C GLY A 226 -29.61 15.33 1.23
N GLU A 227 -29.65 16.39 2.02
CA GLU A 227 -29.28 16.39 3.43
C GLU A 227 -30.52 16.22 4.31
N GLN A 228 -30.49 15.25 5.22
CA GLN A 228 -31.52 15.08 6.25
C GLN A 228 -30.88 15.24 7.62
N ASN A 229 -31.40 16.17 8.43
CA ASN A 229 -30.93 16.45 9.80
C ASN A 229 -29.41 16.73 9.92
N GLY A 230 -28.82 17.47 8.97
CA GLY A 230 -27.39 17.76 9.02
C GLY A 230 -26.49 16.68 8.40
N LYS A 231 -27.08 15.57 7.93
CA LYS A 231 -26.34 14.41 7.39
C LYS A 231 -26.71 14.16 5.94
N MET A 232 -25.69 14.07 5.10
CA MET A 232 -25.89 13.66 3.71
C MET A 232 -26.30 12.19 3.62
N SER A 233 -27.10 11.89 2.61
CA SER A 233 -27.51 10.53 2.27
C SER A 233 -27.46 10.35 0.74
N ALA A 234 -27.09 9.15 0.31
CA ALA A 234 -27.12 8.74 -1.08
C ALA A 234 -27.83 7.39 -1.24
N ILE A 235 -28.39 7.17 -2.42
CA ILE A 235 -28.82 5.85 -2.88
C ILE A 235 -27.78 5.32 -3.86
N VAL A 236 -27.20 4.17 -3.52
CA VAL A 236 -26.34 3.41 -4.42
C VAL A 236 -27.21 2.44 -5.19
N GLN A 237 -27.36 2.66 -6.50
CA GLN A 237 -28.08 1.76 -7.39
C GLN A 237 -27.14 0.64 -7.85
N THR A 238 -27.61 -0.60 -7.72
CA THR A 238 -26.86 -1.79 -8.09
C THR A 238 -27.67 -2.74 -8.95
N SER A 239 -27.00 -3.72 -9.58
CA SER A 239 -27.67 -4.82 -10.28
C SER A 239 -28.55 -5.71 -9.39
N GLN A 240 -28.44 -5.59 -8.06
CA GLN A 240 -29.19 -6.37 -7.07
C GLN A 240 -30.17 -5.52 -6.24
N GLY A 241 -30.38 -4.26 -6.60
CA GLY A 241 -31.28 -3.34 -5.91
C GLY A 241 -30.60 -2.05 -5.43
N GLU A 242 -31.29 -1.31 -4.57
CA GLU A 242 -30.86 -0.01 -4.08
C GLU A 242 -30.44 -0.07 -2.61
N ILE A 243 -29.40 0.68 -2.25
CA ILE A 243 -28.87 0.75 -0.89
C ILE A 243 -28.75 2.21 -0.48
N THR A 244 -29.50 2.62 0.54
CA THR A 244 -29.37 3.95 1.15
C THR A 244 -28.18 3.98 2.10
N THR A 245 -27.34 4.99 2.01
CA THR A 245 -26.12 5.14 2.83
C THR A 245 -25.76 6.58 3.11
N SER A 246 -25.10 6.86 4.23
CA SER A 246 -24.59 8.21 4.54
C SER A 246 -23.26 8.54 3.85
N ALA A 247 -22.50 7.51 3.45
CA ALA A 247 -21.23 7.67 2.78
C ALA A 247 -20.98 6.53 1.78
N VAL A 248 -20.21 6.83 0.73
CA VAL A 248 -19.70 5.85 -0.22
C VAL A 248 -18.18 5.96 -0.29
N LEU A 249 -17.47 4.84 -0.22
CA LEU A 249 -16.03 4.75 -0.50
C LEU A 249 -15.80 4.08 -1.85
N ILE A 250 -15.05 4.74 -2.74
CA ILE A 250 -14.55 4.14 -3.97
C ILE A 250 -13.19 3.48 -3.71
N ALA A 251 -13.16 2.14 -3.71
CA ALA A 251 -11.95 1.34 -3.50
C ALA A 251 -11.53 0.58 -4.76
N ALA A 252 -11.65 1.20 -5.94
CA ALA A 252 -11.46 0.59 -7.26
C ALA A 252 -10.00 0.63 -7.80
N GLY A 253 -9.02 0.67 -6.90
CA GLY A 253 -7.60 0.74 -7.23
C GLY A 253 -7.07 2.17 -7.46
N ARG A 254 -5.87 2.27 -8.03
CA ARG A 254 -5.11 3.52 -8.14
C ARG A 254 -4.57 3.74 -9.56
N VAL A 255 -4.27 4.99 -9.89
CA VAL A 255 -3.68 5.43 -11.17
C VAL A 255 -2.40 6.22 -10.93
N PRO A 256 -1.38 6.11 -11.80
CA PRO A 256 -0.10 6.81 -11.63
C PRO A 256 -0.25 8.32 -11.83
N ASN A 257 0.51 9.10 -11.06
CA ASN A 257 0.51 10.56 -11.14
C ASN A 257 1.50 11.04 -12.23
N THR A 258 1.14 10.87 -13.50
CA THR A 258 1.98 11.20 -14.66
C THR A 258 1.42 12.27 -15.58
N SER A 259 0.11 12.53 -15.54
CA SER A 259 -0.59 13.43 -16.49
C SER A 259 -0.13 14.88 -16.44
N GLU A 260 0.40 15.34 -15.31
CA GLU A 260 0.85 16.72 -15.11
C GLU A 260 2.37 16.88 -15.32
N LEU A 261 3.09 15.80 -15.61
CA LEU A 261 4.55 15.82 -15.72
C LEU A 261 5.06 16.24 -17.10
N ASN A 262 4.23 16.23 -18.14
CA ASN A 262 4.65 16.45 -19.53
C ASN A 262 5.82 15.54 -19.95
N LEU A 263 5.71 14.25 -19.65
CA LEU A 263 6.76 13.24 -19.86
C LEU A 263 7.28 13.18 -21.30
N GLU A 264 6.41 13.51 -22.26
CA GLU A 264 6.73 13.58 -23.68
C GLU A 264 7.87 14.54 -24.01
N ASN A 265 8.01 15.64 -23.24
CA ASN A 265 9.09 16.61 -23.44
C ASN A 265 10.47 16.03 -23.09
N ALA A 266 10.51 15.01 -22.24
CA ALA A 266 11.73 14.26 -21.90
C ALA A 266 11.86 12.93 -22.67
N GLY A 267 10.94 12.65 -23.60
CA GLY A 267 10.89 11.39 -24.33
C GLY A 267 10.52 10.16 -23.47
N VAL A 268 10.07 10.37 -22.23
CA VAL A 268 9.73 9.28 -21.30
C VAL A 268 8.40 8.65 -21.69
N GLN A 269 8.39 7.32 -21.85
CA GLN A 269 7.21 6.56 -22.23
C GLN A 269 6.45 6.00 -21.02
N THR A 270 5.15 5.83 -21.20
CA THR A 270 4.27 5.13 -20.26
C THR A 270 3.61 3.92 -20.91
N ASP A 271 3.17 2.96 -20.09
CA ASP A 271 2.25 1.92 -20.53
C ASP A 271 0.84 2.49 -20.81
N GLU A 272 -0.07 1.64 -21.28
CA GLU A 272 -1.47 2.00 -21.58
C GLU A 272 -2.25 2.50 -20.35
N ARG A 273 -1.76 2.20 -19.14
CA ARG A 273 -2.36 2.58 -17.86
C ARG A 273 -1.72 3.86 -17.28
N GLY A 274 -0.73 4.42 -17.97
CA GLY A 274 -0.01 5.65 -17.61
C GLY A 274 1.19 5.47 -16.69
N TYR A 275 1.63 4.23 -16.40
CA TYR A 275 2.81 3.97 -15.57
C TYR A 275 4.08 4.19 -16.40
N VAL A 276 5.12 4.79 -15.82
CA VAL A 276 6.39 5.01 -16.51
C VAL A 276 7.05 3.66 -16.80
N LEU A 277 7.40 3.43 -18.07
CA LEU A 277 8.12 2.23 -18.48
C LEU A 277 9.55 2.27 -17.94
N THR A 278 10.00 1.17 -17.35
CA THR A 278 11.33 1.07 -16.75
C THR A 278 12.06 -0.22 -17.10
N ASP A 279 13.39 -0.14 -17.21
CA ASP A 279 14.26 -1.31 -17.31
C ASP A 279 14.43 -2.05 -15.96
N GLY A 280 15.37 -2.99 -15.88
CA GLY A 280 15.65 -3.74 -14.64
C GLY A 280 16.26 -2.90 -13.51
N LYS A 281 16.90 -1.77 -13.84
CA LYS A 281 17.56 -0.85 -12.90
C LYS A 281 16.73 0.40 -12.61
N LEU A 282 15.50 0.44 -13.13
CA LEU A 282 14.53 1.53 -12.96
C LEU A 282 14.82 2.78 -13.78
N HIS A 283 15.67 2.71 -14.80
CA HIS A 283 15.78 3.78 -15.80
C HIS A 283 14.46 3.89 -16.56
N ALA A 284 13.96 5.13 -16.71
CA ALA A 284 12.84 5.42 -17.58
C ALA A 284 13.20 5.08 -19.04
N GLN A 285 12.22 4.68 -19.83
CA GLN A 285 12.44 4.26 -21.22
C GLN A 285 11.88 5.27 -22.23
N ASN A 286 12.55 5.37 -23.38
CA ASN A 286 12.09 6.03 -24.60
C ASN A 286 12.04 5.03 -25.77
N GLN A 287 11.80 5.53 -26.99
CA GLN A 287 11.76 4.71 -28.20
C GLN A 287 13.07 3.97 -28.52
N GLN A 288 14.21 4.46 -28.03
CA GLN A 288 15.55 3.91 -28.28
C GLN A 288 16.04 3.00 -27.15
N GLY A 289 15.40 3.02 -25.98
CA GLY A 289 15.76 2.19 -24.83
C GLY A 289 15.77 2.97 -23.50
N ALA A 290 16.63 2.55 -22.57
CA ALA A 290 16.78 3.18 -21.28
C ALA A 290 17.42 4.58 -21.39
N ILE A 291 16.87 5.56 -20.68
CA ILE A 291 17.40 6.92 -20.54
C ILE A 291 18.34 6.92 -19.33
N ALA A 292 19.64 7.04 -19.57
CA ALA A 292 20.67 6.82 -18.54
C ALA A 292 20.62 7.80 -17.35
N HIS A 293 19.97 8.96 -17.50
CA HIS A 293 19.92 10.00 -16.47
C HIS A 293 18.51 10.25 -15.90
N ILE A 294 17.50 9.46 -16.29
CA ILE A 294 16.14 9.56 -15.76
C ILE A 294 15.71 8.20 -15.20
N TRP A 295 15.30 8.17 -13.93
CA TRP A 295 14.74 6.99 -13.28
C TRP A 295 13.28 7.22 -12.88
N ALA A 296 12.52 6.14 -12.73
CA ALA A 296 11.22 6.15 -12.07
C ALA A 296 11.16 5.11 -10.96
N LEU A 297 10.68 5.48 -9.78
CA LEU A 297 10.70 4.65 -8.58
C LEU A 297 9.33 4.61 -7.89
N GLY A 298 9.03 3.52 -7.20
CA GLY A 298 7.78 3.31 -6.49
C GLY A 298 6.60 3.13 -7.45
N ASP A 299 5.40 3.44 -6.95
CA ASP A 299 4.16 3.11 -7.66
C ASP A 299 4.09 3.66 -9.10
N VAL A 300 4.67 4.84 -9.37
CA VAL A 300 4.66 5.46 -10.72
C VAL A 300 5.41 4.64 -11.76
N ALA A 301 6.37 3.82 -11.33
CA ALA A 301 7.16 2.92 -12.18
C ALA A 301 6.47 1.57 -12.44
N GLY A 302 5.22 1.41 -11.99
CA GLY A 302 4.51 0.14 -12.06
C GLY A 302 5.03 -0.90 -11.05
N SER A 303 5.96 -0.53 -10.16
CA SER A 303 6.37 -1.38 -9.05
C SER A 303 5.17 -1.77 -8.17
N PRO A 304 5.18 -2.97 -7.56
CA PRO A 304 4.16 -3.35 -6.59
C PRO A 304 3.96 -2.24 -5.54
N GLN A 305 2.70 -1.84 -5.32
CA GLN A 305 2.32 -0.62 -4.61
C GLN A 305 2.45 -0.75 -3.08
N PHE A 306 3.67 -1.03 -2.62
CA PHE A 306 4.00 -1.20 -1.22
C PHE A 306 5.17 -0.28 -0.84
N THR A 307 5.09 0.31 0.35
CA THR A 307 6.13 1.24 0.82
C THR A 307 7.50 0.57 0.90
N TYR A 308 7.57 -0.70 1.29
CA TYR A 308 8.82 -1.46 1.35
C TYR A 308 9.37 -1.83 -0.05
N ILE A 309 8.51 -1.92 -1.07
CA ILE A 309 8.95 -2.10 -2.46
C ILE A 309 9.50 -0.79 -3.02
N SER A 310 8.86 0.35 -2.75
CA SER A 310 9.46 1.66 -3.08
C SER A 310 10.80 1.90 -2.35
N LEU A 311 10.94 1.41 -1.11
CA LEU A 311 12.25 1.43 -0.44
C LEU A 311 13.27 0.51 -1.12
N ASP A 312 12.84 -0.62 -1.67
CA ASP A 312 13.71 -1.51 -2.43
C ASP A 312 14.09 -0.93 -3.81
N ASP A 313 13.18 -0.20 -4.47
CA ASP A 313 13.50 0.60 -5.67
C ASP A 313 14.64 1.59 -5.38
N TYR A 314 14.61 2.25 -4.23
CA TYR A 314 15.73 3.08 -3.77
C TYR A 314 17.02 2.27 -3.62
N ARG A 315 16.97 1.03 -3.10
CA ARG A 315 18.17 0.20 -2.93
C ARG A 315 18.81 -0.17 -4.27
N ILE A 316 18.00 -0.40 -5.31
CA ILE A 316 18.47 -0.66 -6.68
C ILE A 316 19.21 0.57 -7.21
N VAL A 317 18.58 1.74 -7.20
CA VAL A 317 19.19 2.97 -7.72
C VAL A 317 20.40 3.41 -6.89
N ARG A 318 20.36 3.25 -5.57
CA ARG A 318 21.50 3.53 -4.70
C ARG A 318 22.68 2.61 -5.00
N ASP A 319 22.43 1.32 -5.23
CA ASP A 319 23.47 0.35 -5.59
C ASP A 319 24.16 0.72 -6.90
N GLU A 320 23.39 1.19 -7.89
CA GLU A 320 23.95 1.68 -9.14
C GLU A 320 24.78 2.95 -8.99
N LEU A 321 24.28 3.94 -8.25
CA LEU A 321 24.91 5.26 -8.17
C LEU A 321 26.03 5.36 -7.13
N LEU A 322 25.88 4.64 -6.01
CA LEU A 322 26.70 4.79 -4.81
C LEU A 322 27.28 3.44 -4.31
N GLY A 323 27.07 2.35 -5.05
CA GLY A 323 27.59 1.04 -4.69
C GLY A 323 29.10 0.89 -4.95
N ASP A 324 29.70 -0.10 -4.30
CA ASP A 324 31.13 -0.40 -4.45
C ASP A 324 31.47 -0.99 -5.83
N VAL A 325 30.47 -1.59 -6.49
CA VAL A 325 30.59 -2.14 -7.84
C VAL A 325 30.10 -1.10 -8.84
N ALA A 326 30.91 -0.79 -9.85
CA ALA A 326 30.52 0.12 -10.91
C ALA A 326 29.20 -0.29 -11.57
N ASN A 327 28.25 0.64 -11.64
CA ASN A 327 26.88 0.45 -12.10
C ASN A 327 26.00 -0.48 -11.24
N GLY A 328 26.46 -0.93 -10.08
CA GLY A 328 25.71 -1.83 -9.20
C GLY A 328 25.43 -3.21 -9.83
N THR A 329 24.90 -4.11 -9.00
CA THR A 329 24.50 -5.46 -9.40
C THR A 329 23.01 -5.71 -9.21
N ARG A 330 22.32 -4.86 -8.45
CA ARG A 330 20.91 -5.07 -8.10
C ARG A 330 19.97 -4.68 -9.24
N THR A 331 18.92 -5.48 -9.42
CA THR A 331 17.82 -5.23 -10.34
C THR A 331 16.47 -5.61 -9.73
N LYS A 332 15.38 -5.13 -10.31
CA LYS A 332 14.02 -5.53 -9.92
C LYS A 332 13.75 -7.03 -10.10
N ASN A 333 14.52 -7.70 -10.96
CA ASN A 333 14.40 -9.14 -11.22
C ASN A 333 15.01 -9.98 -10.09
N ASP A 334 15.81 -9.38 -9.21
CA ASP A 334 16.40 -10.07 -8.05
C ASP A 334 15.41 -10.24 -6.90
N ARG A 335 14.20 -9.68 -7.03
CA ARG A 335 13.14 -9.79 -6.02
C ARG A 335 12.65 -11.23 -5.94
N THR A 336 13.08 -11.94 -4.91
CA THR A 336 12.44 -13.17 -4.45
C THR A 336 11.01 -12.87 -3.94
N PRO A 337 10.15 -13.90 -3.76
CA PRO A 337 8.82 -13.69 -3.20
C PRO A 337 8.88 -12.82 -1.94
N PHE A 338 8.05 -11.78 -1.88
CA PHE A 338 7.99 -10.86 -0.75
C PHE A 338 6.66 -10.98 -0.03
N ALA A 339 6.68 -10.72 1.27
CA ALA A 339 5.48 -10.78 2.09
C ALA A 339 4.56 -9.58 1.83
N THR A 340 3.26 -9.82 1.91
CA THR A 340 2.21 -8.80 1.89
C THR A 340 1.32 -8.97 3.11
N CYS A 341 0.62 -7.91 3.51
CA CYS A 341 -0.29 -7.95 4.65
C CYS A 341 -1.48 -7.01 4.43
N VAL A 342 -2.67 -7.51 4.75
CA VAL A 342 -3.93 -6.78 4.84
C VAL A 342 -4.29 -6.67 6.31
N PHE A 343 -4.45 -5.45 6.81
CA PHE A 343 -4.65 -5.20 8.24
C PHE A 343 -6.12 -5.30 8.63
N THR A 344 -6.73 -6.46 8.34
CA THR A 344 -8.00 -6.90 8.93
C THR A 344 -7.83 -7.18 10.43
N ASN A 345 -8.89 -7.60 11.12
CA ASN A 345 -8.82 -7.94 12.55
C ASN A 345 -9.34 -9.37 12.82
N PRO A 346 -8.46 -10.38 12.94
CA PRO A 346 -6.99 -10.31 12.85
C PRO A 346 -6.45 -10.08 11.41
N PRO A 347 -5.15 -9.71 11.25
CA PRO A 347 -4.56 -9.43 9.94
C PRO A 347 -4.34 -10.69 9.08
N LEU A 348 -4.42 -10.53 7.75
CA LEU A 348 -4.07 -11.53 6.74
C LEU A 348 -2.69 -11.21 6.16
N ALA A 349 -1.70 -12.05 6.41
CA ALA A 349 -0.37 -11.95 5.79
C ALA A 349 -0.09 -13.12 4.85
N HIS A 350 0.69 -12.89 3.80
CA HIS A 350 0.94 -13.89 2.76
C HIS A 350 2.30 -13.72 2.10
N ILE A 351 2.96 -14.83 1.75
CA ILE A 351 4.19 -14.88 0.94
C ILE A 351 4.20 -16.15 0.07
N GLY A 352 4.70 -16.05 -1.17
CA GLY A 352 4.92 -17.21 -2.03
C GLY A 352 3.63 -17.79 -2.63
N LYS A 353 3.57 -19.11 -2.80
CA LYS A 353 2.41 -19.82 -3.34
C LYS A 353 1.24 -19.88 -2.34
N LYS A 354 0.02 -19.92 -2.87
CA LYS A 354 -1.18 -20.25 -2.10
C LYS A 354 -1.45 -21.74 -2.13
N ALA A 355 -2.27 -22.23 -1.21
CA ALA A 355 -2.56 -23.66 -1.11
C ALA A 355 -3.21 -24.21 -2.39
N LYS A 356 -4.09 -23.42 -3.02
CA LYS A 356 -4.75 -23.76 -4.29
C LYS A 356 -3.80 -23.87 -5.49
N ASP A 357 -2.61 -23.26 -5.39
CA ASP A 357 -1.58 -23.27 -6.43
C ASP A 357 -0.48 -24.32 -6.15
N ALA A 358 -0.68 -25.17 -5.12
CA ALA A 358 0.24 -26.24 -4.79
C ALA A 358 0.26 -27.32 -5.88
N SER A 359 1.47 -27.73 -6.25
CA SER A 359 1.71 -28.83 -7.20
C SER A 359 1.64 -30.21 -6.51
N ALA A 360 1.66 -31.29 -7.29
CA ALA A 360 1.63 -32.66 -6.77
C ALA A 360 2.83 -32.99 -5.85
N ASP A 361 3.98 -32.34 -6.08
CA ASP A 361 5.20 -32.51 -5.28
C ASP A 361 5.18 -31.69 -3.98
N GLU A 362 4.11 -30.95 -3.72
CA GLU A 362 3.93 -30.12 -2.55
C GLU A 362 2.84 -30.69 -1.64
N VAL A 363 2.92 -30.32 -0.37
CA VAL A 363 1.91 -30.61 0.66
C VAL A 363 1.45 -29.30 1.29
N VAL A 364 0.14 -29.20 1.50
CA VAL A 364 -0.48 -28.08 2.21
C VAL A 364 -0.67 -28.48 3.66
N LEU A 365 -0.10 -27.70 4.56
CA LEU A 365 -0.30 -27.80 6.01
C LEU A 365 -1.35 -26.75 6.42
N SER A 366 -2.19 -27.06 7.41
CA SER A 366 -3.22 -26.14 7.87
C SER A 366 -3.43 -26.24 9.38
N LEU A 367 -3.55 -25.10 10.05
CA LEU A 367 -3.80 -25.02 11.48
C LEU A 367 -4.82 -23.91 11.75
N PRO A 368 -5.98 -24.19 12.38
CA PRO A 368 -6.89 -23.12 12.78
C PRO A 368 -6.24 -22.24 13.86
N ALA A 369 -6.41 -20.93 13.78
CA ALA A 369 -5.82 -19.99 14.74
C ALA A 369 -6.29 -20.26 16.19
N SER A 370 -7.47 -20.85 16.35
CA SER A 370 -8.03 -21.29 17.64
C SER A 370 -7.24 -22.42 18.33
N ALA A 371 -6.36 -23.11 17.62
CA ALA A 371 -5.44 -24.08 18.22
C ALA A 371 -4.35 -23.38 19.05
N ILE A 372 -3.98 -22.16 18.70
CA ILE A 372 -2.87 -21.41 19.31
C ILE A 372 -3.31 -20.85 20.67
N VAL A 373 -2.60 -21.20 21.74
CA VAL A 373 -2.93 -20.76 23.11
C VAL A 373 -2.89 -19.23 23.24
N LYS A 374 -1.87 -18.58 22.67
CA LYS A 374 -1.78 -17.11 22.68
C LYS A 374 -2.95 -16.42 21.98
N ALA A 375 -3.51 -16.99 20.92
CA ALA A 375 -4.69 -16.44 20.24
C ALA A 375 -5.90 -16.37 21.19
N LYS A 376 -6.05 -17.34 22.10
CA LYS A 376 -7.08 -17.33 23.16
C LYS A 376 -6.82 -16.24 24.18
N VAL A 377 -5.56 -16.03 24.58
CA VAL A 377 -5.15 -14.95 25.49
C VAL A 377 -5.50 -13.58 24.91
N LEU A 378 -5.28 -13.39 23.61
CA LEU A 378 -5.61 -12.15 22.89
C LEU A 378 -7.11 -12.04 22.54
N LYS A 379 -7.90 -13.09 22.76
CA LYS A 379 -9.30 -13.22 22.31
C LYS A 379 -9.46 -13.01 20.79
N GLN A 380 -8.45 -13.43 20.02
CA GLN A 380 -8.40 -13.35 18.56
C GLN A 380 -8.19 -14.75 17.97
N THR A 381 -9.20 -15.62 18.16
CA THR A 381 -9.14 -17.04 17.75
C THR A 381 -9.67 -17.30 16.35
N ASP A 382 -10.27 -16.30 15.71
CA ASP A 382 -10.69 -16.40 14.31
C ASP A 382 -9.44 -16.47 13.43
N GLY A 383 -9.49 -17.26 12.35
CA GLY A 383 -8.37 -17.35 11.41
C GLY A 383 -7.83 -18.75 11.17
N VAL A 384 -6.86 -18.82 10.26
CA VAL A 384 -6.20 -20.05 9.79
C VAL A 384 -4.77 -19.73 9.37
N LEU A 385 -3.86 -20.65 9.65
CA LEU A 385 -2.49 -20.64 9.16
C LEU A 385 -2.36 -21.76 8.13
N GLN A 386 -1.82 -21.45 6.95
CA GLN A 386 -1.50 -22.42 5.91
C GLN A 386 -0.05 -22.28 5.46
N ALA A 387 0.58 -23.40 5.15
CA ALA A 387 1.90 -23.43 4.53
C ALA A 387 1.92 -24.45 3.39
N VAL A 388 2.62 -24.11 2.30
CA VAL A 388 2.89 -24.99 1.17
C VAL A 388 4.36 -25.39 1.24
N VAL A 389 4.61 -26.70 1.31
CA VAL A 389 5.95 -27.26 1.51
C VAL A 389 6.25 -28.29 0.43
N ASN A 390 7.44 -28.23 -0.17
CA ASN A 390 7.90 -29.27 -1.08
C ASN A 390 8.16 -30.57 -0.31
N ARG A 391 7.57 -31.68 -0.74
CA ARG A 391 7.63 -32.98 -0.06
C ARG A 391 9.05 -33.55 0.03
N THR A 392 9.85 -33.31 -0.99
CA THR A 392 11.20 -33.91 -1.11
C THR A 392 12.25 -33.06 -0.41
N THR A 393 12.22 -31.75 -0.63
CA THR A 393 13.26 -30.84 -0.12
C THR A 393 12.91 -30.26 1.26
N GLY A 394 11.65 -30.31 1.66
CA GLY A 394 11.16 -29.62 2.87
C GLY A 394 11.18 -28.10 2.74
N GLN A 395 11.46 -27.55 1.56
CA GLN A 395 11.44 -26.10 1.35
C GLN A 395 10.02 -25.55 1.40
N ILE A 396 9.87 -24.42 2.08
CA ILE A 396 8.60 -23.69 2.14
C ILE A 396 8.47 -22.88 0.85
N THR A 397 7.41 -23.12 0.08
CA THR A 397 7.14 -22.42 -1.19
C THR A 397 6.05 -21.37 -1.07
N GLY A 398 5.29 -21.38 0.02
CA GLY A 398 4.40 -20.29 0.38
C GLY A 398 3.74 -20.45 1.74
N VAL A 399 3.27 -19.34 2.30
CA VAL A 399 2.62 -19.27 3.61
C VAL A 399 1.52 -18.22 3.58
N THR A 400 0.35 -18.57 4.13
CA THR A 400 -0.78 -17.66 4.35
C THR A 400 -1.15 -17.69 5.83
N LEU A 401 -1.10 -16.54 6.50
CA LEU A 401 -1.35 -16.39 7.93
C LEU A 401 -2.51 -15.42 8.15
N LEU A 402 -3.71 -15.94 8.40
CA LEU A 402 -4.83 -15.15 8.93
C LEU A 402 -4.87 -15.39 10.44
N CYS A 403 -4.16 -14.58 11.21
CA CYS A 403 -4.08 -14.72 12.67
C CYS A 403 -3.53 -13.43 13.32
N ALA A 404 -3.66 -13.33 14.64
CA ALA A 404 -3.06 -12.24 15.40
C ALA A 404 -1.55 -12.14 15.10
N GLU A 405 -1.01 -10.91 15.00
CA GLU A 405 0.43 -10.67 14.78
C GLU A 405 1.02 -11.28 13.49
N SER A 406 0.19 -11.72 12.53
CA SER A 406 0.65 -12.35 11.27
C SER A 406 1.59 -11.46 10.45
N HIS A 407 1.43 -10.13 10.53
CA HIS A 407 2.29 -9.13 9.88
C HIS A 407 3.74 -9.15 10.38
N GLU A 408 3.98 -9.61 11.61
CA GLU A 408 5.32 -9.82 12.14
C GLU A 408 5.85 -11.20 11.75
N LEU A 409 5.03 -12.24 11.94
CA LEU A 409 5.42 -13.63 11.69
C LEU A 409 5.77 -13.91 10.23
N ILE A 410 5.09 -13.28 9.29
CA ILE A 410 5.34 -13.50 7.86
C ILE A 410 6.78 -13.17 7.43
N ASN A 411 7.45 -12.27 8.17
CA ASN A 411 8.85 -11.90 7.90
C ASN A 411 9.82 -13.05 8.18
N LEU A 412 9.48 -13.99 9.08
CA LEU A 412 10.27 -15.19 9.32
C LEU A 412 10.33 -16.08 8.07
N PHE A 413 9.24 -16.13 7.31
CA PHE A 413 9.17 -16.92 6.08
C PHE A 413 9.89 -16.26 4.92
N LYS A 414 9.94 -14.92 4.86
CA LYS A 414 10.83 -14.23 3.92
C LYS A 414 12.29 -14.63 4.15
N LEU A 415 12.75 -14.58 5.39
CA LEU A 415 14.10 -15.01 5.77
C LEU A 415 14.33 -16.49 5.42
N ALA A 416 13.37 -17.36 5.76
CA ALA A 416 13.49 -18.77 5.49
C ALA A 416 13.57 -19.10 3.99
N MET A 417 12.72 -18.47 3.17
CA MET A 417 12.72 -18.68 1.73
C MET A 417 14.01 -18.15 1.08
N ASP A 418 14.50 -16.98 1.50
CA ASP A 418 15.75 -16.40 0.98
C ASP A 418 16.98 -17.28 1.27
N HIS A 419 16.97 -18.00 2.40
CA HIS A 419 18.09 -18.83 2.85
C HIS A 419 17.84 -20.33 2.70
N GLY A 420 16.72 -20.74 2.09
CA GLY A 420 16.36 -22.16 1.92
C GLY A 420 16.20 -22.92 3.23
N ILE A 421 15.77 -22.26 4.31
CA ILE A 421 15.51 -22.90 5.61
C ILE A 421 14.27 -23.82 5.46
N PRO A 422 14.39 -25.13 5.79
CA PRO A 422 13.31 -26.08 5.59
C PRO A 422 12.22 -25.95 6.67
N ALA A 423 11.03 -26.46 6.37
CA ALA A 423 9.89 -26.56 7.29
C ALA A 423 10.23 -27.26 8.62
N SER A 424 11.12 -28.26 8.59
CA SER A 424 11.57 -28.98 9.79
C SER A 424 12.28 -28.09 10.80
N TYR A 425 12.87 -26.97 10.37
CA TYR A 425 13.45 -26.00 11.30
C TYR A 425 12.38 -25.40 12.20
N PHE A 426 11.27 -24.94 11.63
CA PHE A 426 10.16 -24.36 12.38
C PHE A 426 9.48 -25.38 13.29
N LYS A 427 9.40 -26.65 12.90
CA LYS A 427 8.91 -27.74 13.76
C LYS A 427 9.72 -27.93 15.05
N HIS A 428 11.04 -27.71 14.98
CA HIS A 428 11.97 -27.97 16.09
C HIS A 428 12.50 -26.71 16.77
N GLN A 429 12.16 -25.54 16.26
CA GLN A 429 12.61 -24.27 16.81
C GLN A 429 12.05 -24.07 18.22
N ILE A 430 12.92 -23.64 19.13
CA ILE A 430 12.51 -23.21 20.47
C ILE A 430 11.96 -21.78 20.36
N PHE A 431 10.64 -21.65 20.25
CA PHE A 431 9.95 -20.37 20.37
C PHE A 431 9.71 -20.01 21.84
N THR A 432 9.62 -18.72 22.12
CA THR A 432 9.21 -18.21 23.43
C THR A 432 7.73 -18.47 23.70
N HIS A 433 7.36 -18.72 24.96
CA HIS A 433 5.99 -19.02 25.39
C HIS A 433 5.47 -17.98 26.40
N PRO A 434 4.22 -17.50 26.30
CA PRO A 434 3.25 -17.74 25.23
C PRO A 434 3.35 -16.73 24.07
N THR A 435 3.42 -17.17 22.82
CA THR A 435 3.44 -16.31 21.61
C THR A 435 2.55 -16.85 20.49
N ILE A 436 2.23 -16.05 19.46
CA ILE A 436 1.58 -16.60 18.26
C ILE A 436 2.58 -17.44 17.45
N ALA A 437 3.85 -17.03 17.45
CA ALA A 437 4.94 -17.68 16.72
C ALA A 437 5.11 -19.16 17.09
N GLU A 438 4.91 -19.55 18.35
CA GLU A 438 5.05 -20.95 18.76
C GLU A 438 4.01 -21.88 18.09
N GLY A 439 2.88 -21.35 17.62
CA GLY A 439 1.91 -22.11 16.82
C GLY A 439 2.47 -22.63 15.49
N LEU A 440 3.61 -22.09 15.04
CA LEU A 440 4.34 -22.62 13.89
C LEU A 440 4.90 -24.02 14.18
N ASN A 441 5.21 -24.37 15.43
CA ASN A 441 5.62 -25.73 15.78
C ASN A 441 4.49 -26.71 15.45
N ASP A 442 3.26 -26.38 15.82
CA ASP A 442 2.08 -27.23 15.58
C ASP A 442 1.68 -27.28 14.10
N LEU A 443 1.82 -26.17 13.37
CA LEU A 443 1.58 -26.13 11.93
C LEU A 443 2.56 -27.06 11.20
N PHE A 444 3.86 -26.93 11.47
CA PHE A 444 4.91 -27.70 10.78
C PHE A 444 5.15 -29.10 11.36
N ALA A 445 4.57 -29.45 12.52
CA ALA A 445 4.56 -30.83 13.02
C ALA A 445 3.79 -31.80 12.11
N GLN A 446 2.91 -31.28 11.26
CA GLN A 446 2.12 -32.03 10.27
C GLN A 446 2.94 -32.44 9.03
N PHE A 447 4.14 -31.88 8.87
CA PHE A 447 5.15 -32.28 7.89
C PHE A 447 6.16 -33.24 8.53
#